data_AF-T2S8T3-F1
#
_entry.id   AF-T2S8T3-F1
#
_cell.length_a   1.000
_cell.length_b   1.000
_cell.length_c   1.000
_cell.angle_alpha   90.00
_cell.angle_beta   90.00
_cell.angle_gamma   90.00
#
_symmetry.space_group_name_H-M   'P 1'
#
loop_
_entity.id
_entity.type
_entity.pdbx_description
1 polymer ?
#
loop_
_entity_poly.entity_id
_entity_poly.type
_entity_poly.pdbx_seq_one_letter_code
_entity_poly.pdbx_strand_id
1 'polypeptide(L)'
;MSKLNMTPREIVAYLDEYIIEQKEAKKFIAIALRNRYRRLQLEKSLQEEITPKNILMIGSTGVGKTEIARRMAKIMKLPFVKVEASKYTEVGFVGRDVESMVRDLVNNSVLLVENEHKEKLKDKIEEAVVEKIAKKLLPPLPSGVSEEKNKNTLTAF
;
A
#
# COMPACT_ATOMS: atom_id res chain seq x y z
N MET A 1 1.13 9.20 -13.71
CA MET A 1 -0.33 8.98 -13.56
C MET A 1 -0.60 8.26 -12.25
N SER A 2 -1.61 8.66 -11.48
CA SER A 2 -2.00 7.89 -10.29
C SER A 2 -2.54 6.52 -10.73
N LYS A 3 -2.11 5.43 -10.08
CA LYS A 3 -2.56 4.06 -10.40
C LYS A 3 -4.09 3.88 -10.26
N LEU A 4 -4.79 4.86 -9.70
CA LEU A 4 -6.24 4.93 -9.59
C LEU A 4 -6.97 5.22 -10.91
N ASN A 5 -6.31 5.79 -11.94
CA ASN A 5 -6.98 6.13 -13.20
C ASN A 5 -6.92 5.02 -14.27
N MET A 6 -6.61 3.78 -13.88
CA MET A 6 -6.61 2.68 -14.85
C MET A 6 -8.00 2.47 -15.45
N THR A 7 -8.03 2.18 -16.75
CA THR A 7 -9.23 1.76 -17.45
C THR A 7 -9.57 0.31 -17.09
N PRO A 8 -10.83 -0.12 -17.26
CA PRO A 8 -11.18 -1.51 -17.00
C PRO A 8 -10.33 -2.52 -17.79
N ARG A 9 -9.94 -2.18 -19.03
CA ARG A 9 -9.08 -3.04 -19.87
C ARG A 9 -7.67 -3.20 -19.28
N GLU A 10 -7.08 -2.11 -18.80
CA GLU A 10 -5.76 -2.15 -18.16
C GLU A 10 -5.78 -2.94 -16.84
N ILE A 11 -6.86 -2.82 -16.06
CA ILE A 11 -7.03 -3.61 -14.84
C ILE A 11 -7.13 -5.10 -15.16
N VAL A 12 -7.91 -5.48 -16.19
CA VAL A 12 -8.01 -6.88 -16.63
C VAL A 12 -6.65 -7.39 -17.11
N ALA A 13 -5.93 -6.62 -17.93
CA ALA A 13 -4.61 -7.01 -18.43
C ALA A 13 -3.61 -7.26 -17.29
N TYR A 14 -3.58 -6.40 -16.28
CA TYR A 14 -2.76 -6.63 -15.09
C TYR A 14 -3.18 -7.90 -14.34
N LEU A 15 -4.48 -8.16 -14.19
CA LEU A 15 -4.95 -9.38 -13.52
C LEU A 15 -4.64 -10.64 -14.35
N ASP A 16 -4.58 -10.55 -15.68
CA ASP A 16 -4.21 -11.65 -16.57
C ASP A 16 -2.76 -12.12 -16.35
N GLU A 17 -1.85 -11.25 -15.89
CA GLU A 17 -0.45 -11.62 -15.58
C GLU A 17 -0.34 -12.61 -14.39
N TYR A 18 -1.34 -12.65 -13.50
CA TYR A 18 -1.26 -13.41 -12.25
C TYR A 18 -2.36 -14.45 -12.10
N ILE A 19 -3.51 -14.24 -12.73
CA ILE A 19 -4.68 -15.12 -12.61
C ILE A 19 -4.94 -15.70 -13.99
N ILE A 20 -4.95 -17.02 -14.10
CA ILE A 20 -5.30 -17.72 -15.34
C ILE A 20 -6.82 -17.89 -15.39
N GLU A 21 -7.43 -17.70 -16.57
CA GLU A 21 -8.90 -17.76 -16.78
C GLU A 21 -9.72 -16.74 -15.97
N GLN A 22 -10.94 -17.08 -15.54
CA GLN A 22 -11.81 -16.22 -14.72
C GLN A 22 -12.16 -14.85 -15.34
N LYS A 23 -12.39 -14.83 -16.66
CA LYS A 23 -12.63 -13.60 -17.45
C LYS A 23 -13.76 -12.73 -16.89
N GLU A 24 -14.88 -13.35 -16.52
CA GLU A 24 -16.03 -12.64 -15.94
C GLU A 24 -15.68 -11.99 -14.59
N ALA A 25 -15.01 -12.73 -13.69
CA ALA A 25 -14.62 -12.17 -12.39
C ALA A 25 -13.67 -10.97 -12.55
N LYS A 26 -12.67 -11.07 -13.43
CA LYS A 26 -11.75 -9.96 -13.72
C LYS A 26 -12.49 -8.74 -14.27
N LYS A 27 -13.42 -8.95 -15.22
CA LYS A 27 -14.24 -7.89 -15.81
C LYS A 27 -15.11 -7.18 -14.77
N PHE A 28 -15.81 -7.94 -13.93
CA PHE A 28 -16.66 -7.37 -12.87
C PHE A 28 -15.85 -6.51 -11.89
N ILE A 29 -14.68 -6.99 -11.50
CA ILE A 29 -13.79 -6.30 -10.56
C ILE A 29 -13.22 -5.03 -11.18
N ALA A 30 -12.79 -5.09 -12.43
CA ALA A 30 -12.32 -3.93 -13.17
C ALA A 30 -13.39 -2.83 -13.26
N ILE A 31 -14.64 -3.21 -13.50
CA ILE A 31 -15.78 -2.29 -13.49
C ILE A 31 -16.01 -1.70 -12.09
N ALA A 32 -16.00 -2.53 -11.05
CA ALA A 32 -16.20 -2.07 -9.66
C ALA A 32 -15.14 -1.04 -9.24
N LEU A 33 -13.86 -1.30 -9.56
CA LEU A 33 -12.77 -0.36 -9.30
C LEU A 33 -12.92 0.93 -10.09
N ARG A 34 -13.26 0.85 -11.39
CA ARG A 34 -13.48 2.04 -12.21
C ARG A 34 -14.64 2.87 -11.69
N ASN A 35 -15.70 2.24 -11.21
CA ASN A 35 -16.83 2.93 -10.59
C ASN A 35 -16.42 3.64 -9.31
N ARG A 36 -15.55 3.05 -8.49
CA ARG A 36 -14.98 3.73 -7.31
C ARG A 36 -14.19 4.97 -7.72
N TYR A 37 -13.36 4.90 -8.76
CA TYR A 37 -12.65 6.06 -9.29
C TYR A 37 -13.60 7.13 -9.81
N ARG A 38 -14.62 6.75 -10.59
CA ARG A 38 -15.65 7.67 -11.10
C ARG A 38 -16.39 8.38 -9.98
N ARG A 39 -16.73 7.66 -8.89
CA ARG A 39 -17.37 8.27 -7.71
C ARG A 39 -16.50 9.39 -7.13
N LEU A 40 -15.19 9.21 -7.04
CA LEU A 40 -14.28 10.24 -6.52
C LEU A 40 -14.22 11.51 -7.39
N GLN A 41 -14.72 11.47 -8.63
CA GLN A 41 -14.77 12.62 -9.54
C GLN A 41 -16.10 13.40 -9.45
N LEU A 42 -17.07 12.93 -8.66
CA LEU A 42 -18.37 13.58 -8.51
C LEU A 42 -18.31 14.69 -7.44
N GLU A 43 -19.32 15.55 -7.41
CA GLU A 43 -19.51 16.51 -6.31
C GLU A 43 -19.76 15.80 -4.98
N LYS A 44 -19.28 16.38 -3.86
CA LYS A 44 -19.31 15.73 -2.53
C LYS A 44 -20.71 15.26 -2.12
N SER A 45 -21.74 16.06 -2.38
CA SER A 45 -23.14 15.70 -2.08
C SER A 45 -23.55 14.40 -2.76
N LEU A 46 -23.20 14.24 -4.04
CA LEU A 46 -23.51 13.02 -4.80
C LEU A 46 -22.59 11.85 -4.44
N GLN A 47 -21.37 12.11 -3.97
CA GLN A 47 -20.47 11.05 -3.51
C GLN A 47 -21.02 10.29 -2.30
N GLU A 48 -21.65 11.00 -1.36
CA GLU A 48 -22.21 10.44 -0.13
C GLU A 48 -23.43 9.56 -0.40
N GLU A 49 -24.22 9.89 -1.42
CA GLU A 49 -25.37 9.08 -1.85
C GLU A 49 -24.97 7.76 -2.52
N ILE A 50 -23.74 7.67 -3.07
CA ILE A 50 -23.28 6.50 -3.82
C ILE A 50 -22.50 5.54 -2.92
N THR A 51 -23.18 4.46 -2.52
CA THR A 51 -22.57 3.38 -1.74
C THR A 51 -21.57 2.54 -2.55
N PRO A 52 -20.50 2.01 -1.92
CA PRO A 52 -19.60 1.08 -2.57
C PRO A 52 -20.32 -0.20 -3.02
N LYS A 53 -19.99 -0.70 -4.22
CA LYS A 53 -20.49 -2.00 -4.70
C LYS A 53 -19.62 -3.12 -4.14
N ASN A 54 -20.11 -3.77 -3.09
CA ASN A 54 -19.48 -4.97 -2.53
C ASN A 54 -19.53 -6.13 -3.53
N ILE A 55 -18.52 -7.01 -3.50
CA ILE A 55 -18.36 -8.10 -4.46
C ILE A 55 -18.47 -9.44 -3.72
N LEU A 56 -19.38 -10.29 -4.16
CA LEU A 56 -19.47 -11.69 -3.74
C LEU A 56 -18.89 -12.58 -4.82
N MET A 57 -17.85 -13.36 -4.50
CA MET A 57 -17.25 -14.32 -5.42
C MET A 57 -17.70 -15.75 -5.06
N ILE A 58 -18.36 -16.42 -5.99
CA ILE A 58 -18.84 -17.80 -5.84
C ILE A 58 -17.99 -18.73 -6.71
N GLY A 59 -17.51 -19.84 -6.14
CA GLY A 59 -16.73 -20.85 -6.86
C GLY A 59 -16.02 -21.81 -5.92
N SER A 60 -15.46 -22.90 -6.45
CA SER A 60 -14.70 -23.91 -5.68
C SER A 60 -13.42 -23.32 -5.06
N THR A 61 -12.84 -24.03 -4.08
CA THR A 61 -11.54 -23.66 -3.52
C THR A 61 -10.43 -23.75 -4.58
N GLY A 62 -9.37 -22.96 -4.44
CA GLY A 62 -8.22 -23.00 -5.36
C GLY A 62 -8.37 -22.25 -6.69
N VAL A 63 -9.57 -21.83 -7.12
CA VAL A 63 -9.79 -21.13 -8.41
C VAL A 63 -9.28 -19.68 -8.48
N GLY A 64 -8.59 -19.20 -7.45
CA GLY A 64 -7.97 -17.86 -7.45
C GLY A 64 -8.80 -16.73 -6.85
N LYS A 65 -9.96 -16.97 -6.21
CA LYS A 65 -10.80 -15.91 -5.59
C LYS A 65 -10.01 -14.95 -4.68
N THR A 66 -9.21 -15.51 -3.77
CA THR A 66 -8.38 -14.71 -2.85
C THR A 66 -7.22 -14.01 -3.56
N GLU A 67 -6.65 -14.64 -4.59
CA GLU A 67 -5.54 -14.07 -5.34
C GLU A 67 -5.98 -12.88 -6.17
N ILE A 68 -7.17 -12.95 -6.78
CA ILE A 68 -7.79 -11.82 -7.47
C ILE A 68 -7.92 -10.61 -6.52
N ALA A 69 -8.48 -10.80 -5.32
CA ALA A 69 -8.64 -9.73 -4.34
C ALA A 69 -7.28 -9.16 -3.87
N ARG A 70 -6.29 -10.03 -3.63
CA ARG A 70 -4.93 -9.64 -3.24
C ARG A 70 -4.23 -8.82 -4.33
N ARG A 71 -4.30 -9.26 -5.59
CA ARG A 71 -3.66 -8.59 -6.74
C ARG A 71 -4.31 -7.24 -7.02
N MET A 72 -5.64 -7.17 -6.90
CA MET A 72 -6.41 -5.93 -6.98
C MET A 72 -5.97 -4.91 -5.93
N ALA A 73 -5.77 -5.31 -4.67
CA ALA A 73 -5.29 -4.38 -3.66
C ALA A 73 -3.86 -3.91 -3.94
N LYS A 74 -2.98 -4.80 -4.42
CA LYS A 74 -1.58 -4.49 -4.73
C LYS A 74 -1.45 -3.48 -5.87
N ILE A 75 -2.20 -3.63 -6.97
CA ILE A 75 -2.14 -2.70 -8.11
C ILE A 75 -2.62 -1.31 -7.71
N MET A 76 -3.70 -1.23 -6.94
CA MET A 76 -4.29 0.03 -6.48
C MET A 76 -3.55 0.65 -5.29
N LYS A 77 -2.52 -0.03 -4.75
CA LYS A 77 -1.84 0.34 -3.50
C LYS A 77 -2.83 0.59 -2.36
N LEU A 78 -3.73 -0.36 -2.13
CA LEU A 78 -4.71 -0.31 -1.05
C LEU A 78 -4.31 -1.24 0.10
N PRO A 79 -4.62 -0.88 1.35
CA PRO A 79 -4.51 -1.81 2.46
C PRO A 79 -5.44 -3.01 2.23
N PHE A 80 -4.98 -4.20 2.61
CA PHE A 80 -5.69 -5.46 2.39
C PHE A 80 -5.63 -6.33 3.64
N VAL A 81 -6.74 -7.00 3.97
CA VAL A 81 -6.83 -7.96 5.06
C VAL A 81 -7.61 -9.18 4.59
N LYS A 82 -7.14 -10.38 4.94
CA LYS A 82 -7.86 -11.65 4.74
C LYS A 82 -8.37 -12.10 6.10
N VAL A 83 -9.68 -12.29 6.21
CA VAL A 83 -10.34 -12.78 7.43
C VAL A 83 -11.23 -13.97 7.09
N GLU A 84 -11.42 -14.87 8.06
CA GLU A 84 -12.26 -16.05 7.92
C GLU A 84 -13.49 -15.87 8.80
N ALA A 85 -14.69 -15.95 8.20
CA ALA A 85 -15.94 -15.62 8.88
C ALA A 85 -16.23 -16.55 10.08
N SER A 86 -15.83 -17.82 10.00
CA SER A 86 -16.01 -18.80 11.08
C SER A 86 -15.32 -18.41 12.39
N LYS A 87 -14.25 -17.60 12.33
CA LYS A 87 -13.54 -17.10 13.52
C LYS A 87 -14.37 -16.18 14.40
N TYR A 88 -15.48 -15.67 13.88
CA TYR A 88 -16.40 -14.76 14.56
C TYR A 88 -17.68 -15.47 15.04
N THR A 89 -17.86 -16.74 14.68
CA THR A 89 -19.07 -17.53 15.01
C THR A 89 -18.80 -18.68 15.96
N GLU A 90 -17.54 -19.08 16.19
CA GLU A 90 -17.21 -20.17 17.10
C GLU A 90 -17.55 -19.79 18.55
N VAL A 91 -18.53 -20.51 19.11
CA VAL A 91 -19.06 -20.33 20.47
C VAL A 91 -18.07 -20.92 21.47
N GLY A 92 -17.25 -20.09 22.11
CA GLY A 92 -16.33 -20.54 23.14
C GLY A 92 -15.35 -19.46 23.59
N PHE A 93 -15.73 -18.75 24.67
CA PHE A 93 -14.91 -17.86 25.51
C PHE A 93 -14.03 -16.83 24.76
N VAL A 94 -14.58 -15.62 24.60
CA VAL A 94 -13.89 -14.43 24.06
C VAL A 94 -13.51 -14.60 22.57
N GLY A 95 -14.51 -14.74 21.71
CA GLY A 95 -14.32 -14.70 20.26
C GLY A 95 -13.58 -13.43 19.81
N ARG A 96 -12.92 -13.48 18.65
CA ARG A 96 -12.36 -12.26 18.05
C ARG A 96 -13.50 -11.28 17.82
N ASP A 97 -13.29 -10.05 18.26
CA ASP A 97 -14.20 -8.95 17.99
C ASP A 97 -14.25 -8.63 16.49
N VAL A 98 -15.45 -8.43 15.93
CA VAL A 98 -15.69 -8.05 14.53
C VAL A 98 -14.91 -6.76 14.19
N GLU A 99 -14.74 -5.85 15.16
CA GLU A 99 -13.95 -4.63 14.99
C GLU A 99 -12.46 -4.91 14.74
N SER A 100 -11.95 -6.09 15.12
CA SER A 100 -10.57 -6.50 14.82
C SER A 100 -10.28 -6.48 13.33
N MET A 101 -11.26 -6.75 12.47
CA MET A 101 -11.10 -6.67 11.01
C MET A 101 -10.70 -5.27 10.55
N VAL A 102 -11.33 -4.26 11.14
CA VAL A 102 -11.06 -2.85 10.84
C VAL A 102 -9.72 -2.43 11.44
N ARG A 103 -9.42 -2.84 12.67
CA ARG A 103 -8.12 -2.59 13.33
C ARG A 103 -6.96 -3.16 12.52
N ASP A 104 -7.08 -4.41 12.05
CA ASP A 104 -6.07 -5.05 11.20
C ASP A 104 -5.89 -4.31 9.87
N LEU A 105 -6.99 -3.84 9.26
CA LEU A 105 -6.94 -3.04 8.03
C LEU A 105 -6.23 -1.70 8.23
N VAL A 106 -6.50 -1.01 9.35
CA VAL A 106 -5.86 0.26 9.72
C VAL A 106 -4.36 0.06 9.94
N ASN A 107 -3.97 -0.98 10.69
CA ASN A 107 -2.56 -1.31 10.91
C ASN A 107 -1.82 -1.55 9.59
N ASN A 108 -2.43 -2.30 8.67
CA ASN A 108 -1.86 -2.51 7.33
C ASN A 108 -1.79 -1.22 6.50
N SER A 109 -2.72 -0.28 6.70
CA SER A 109 -2.68 1.03 6.05
C SER A 109 -1.54 1.90 6.57
N VAL A 110 -1.30 1.92 7.88
CA VAL A 110 -0.16 2.64 8.47
C VAL A 110 1.14 2.09 7.93
N LEU A 111 1.31 0.76 7.96
CA LEU A 111 2.51 0.10 7.42
C LEU A 111 2.73 0.40 5.93
N LEU A 112 1.65 0.43 5.14
CA LEU A 112 1.72 0.77 3.71
C LEU A 112 2.27 2.19 3.49
N VAL A 113 1.75 3.16 4.25
CA VAL A 113 2.17 4.57 4.16
C VAL A 113 3.60 4.73 4.66
N GLU A 114 3.96 4.13 5.79
CA GLU A 114 5.32 4.15 6.32
C GLU A 114 6.34 3.63 5.31
N ASN A 115 6.06 2.49 4.67
CA ASN A 115 6.93 1.92 3.65
C ASN A 115 7.03 2.85 2.43
N GLU A 116 5.93 3.47 2.00
CA GLU A 116 5.97 4.44 0.90
C GLU A 116 6.83 5.68 1.23
N HIS A 117 6.76 6.18 2.47
CA HIS A 117 7.61 7.29 2.91
C HIS A 117 9.07 6.89 3.06
N LYS A 118 9.37 5.70 3.59
CA LYS A 118 10.73 5.16 3.69
C LYS A 118 11.38 5.07 2.31
N GLU A 119 10.68 4.51 1.33
CA GLU A 119 11.20 4.40 -0.04
C GLU A 119 11.45 5.79 -0.67
N LYS A 120 10.56 6.76 -0.47
CA LYS A 120 10.74 8.13 -1.00
C LYS A 120 11.90 8.89 -0.35
N LEU A 121 12.23 8.56 0.89
CA LEU A 121 13.27 9.25 1.68
C LEU A 121 14.58 8.49 1.72
N LYS A 122 14.65 7.30 1.11
CA LYS A 122 15.79 6.40 1.19
C LYS A 122 17.12 7.08 0.85
N ASP A 123 17.18 7.78 -0.29
CA ASP A 123 18.41 8.45 -0.74
C ASP A 123 18.87 9.54 0.25
N LYS A 124 17.92 10.34 0.78
CA LYS A 124 18.21 11.38 1.79
C LYS A 124 18.65 10.79 3.12
N ILE A 125 18.06 9.66 3.51
CA ILE A 125 18.42 8.94 4.72
C ILE A 125 19.84 8.39 4.56
N GLU A 126 20.17 7.80 3.42
CA GLU A 126 21.51 7.30 3.13
C GLU A 126 22.55 8.42 3.19
N GLU A 127 22.31 9.56 2.55
CA GLU A 127 23.19 10.73 2.59
C GLU A 127 23.42 11.24 4.03
N ALA A 128 22.33 11.42 4.80
CA ALA A 128 22.41 11.88 6.19
C ALA A 128 23.11 10.86 7.11
N VAL A 129 22.94 9.56 6.85
CA VAL A 129 23.62 8.50 7.59
C VAL A 129 25.11 8.51 7.30
N VAL A 130 25.51 8.66 6.03
CA VAL A 130 26.91 8.77 5.63
C VAL A 130 27.55 10.00 6.29
N GLU A 131 26.90 11.16 6.24
CA GLU A 131 27.41 12.38 6.89
C GLU A 131 27.59 12.17 8.41
N LYS A 132 26.62 11.54 9.07
CA LYS A 132 26.67 11.26 10.51
C LYS A 132 27.76 10.26 10.88
N ILE A 133 28.01 9.26 10.03
CA ILE A 133 29.09 8.28 10.20
C ILE A 133 30.45 8.96 9.98
N ALA A 134 30.60 9.75 8.92
CA ALA A 134 31.83 10.48 8.61
C ALA A 134 32.23 11.42 9.76
N LYS A 135 31.28 12.17 10.33
CA LYS A 135 31.54 13.04 11.50
C LYS A 135 32.06 12.29 12.73
N LYS A 136 31.71 11.01 12.91
CA LYS A 136 32.17 10.19 14.03
C LYS A 136 33.51 9.50 13.76
N LEU A 137 33.81 9.19 12.50
CA LEU A 137 35.05 8.54 12.09
C LEU A 137 36.22 9.54 11.96
N LEU A 138 35.92 10.80 11.64
CA LEU A 138 36.94 11.84 11.53
C LEU A 138 37.46 12.22 12.94
N PRO A 139 38.79 12.21 13.16
CA PRO A 139 39.36 12.65 14.42
C PRO A 139 39.09 14.15 14.66
N PRO A 140 39.04 14.60 15.93
CA PRO A 140 38.91 16.01 16.23
C PRO A 140 40.07 16.79 15.59
N LEU A 141 39.75 17.85 14.87
CA LEU A 141 40.74 18.66 14.20
C LEU A 141 41.63 19.37 15.24
N PRO A 142 42.96 19.46 14.99
CA PRO A 142 43.88 20.15 15.88
C PRO A 142 43.43 21.61 16.09
N SER A 143 43.60 22.12 17.32
CA SER A 143 42.99 23.32 17.89
C SER A 143 43.39 24.68 17.27
N GLY A 144 43.97 24.70 16.07
CA GLY A 144 44.41 25.91 15.37
C GLY A 144 43.92 26.06 13.93
N VAL A 145 42.93 25.28 13.49
CA VAL A 145 42.45 25.30 12.09
C VAL A 145 41.21 26.19 11.95
N SER A 146 41.25 27.15 11.02
CA SER A 146 40.16 28.08 10.70
C SER A 146 38.93 27.38 10.12
N GLU A 147 37.73 27.89 10.43
CA GLU A 147 36.43 27.30 10.07
C GLU A 147 36.23 27.03 8.57
N GLU A 148 36.96 27.72 7.68
CA GLU A 148 36.91 27.50 6.23
C GLU A 148 37.49 26.13 5.80
N LYS A 149 38.50 25.59 6.52
CA LYS A 149 39.04 24.26 6.22
C LYS A 149 38.14 23.12 6.72
N ASN A 150 37.26 23.37 7.70
CA ASN A 150 36.30 22.39 8.21
C ASN A 150 35.23 22.02 7.18
N LYS A 151 34.81 22.97 6.33
CA LYS A 151 33.83 22.70 5.28
C LYS A 151 34.43 21.89 4.12
N ASN A 152 35.70 22.12 3.80
CA ASN A 152 36.39 21.44 2.69
C ASN A 152 36.78 19.98 3.01
N THR A 153 37.00 19.60 4.27
CA THR A 153 37.26 18.19 4.63
C THR A 153 36.01 17.30 4.60
N LEU A 154 34.82 17.89 4.76
CA LEU A 154 33.55 17.18 4.66
C LEU A 154 33.07 16.99 3.21
N THR A 155 33.54 17.80 2.26
CA THR A 155 33.19 17.73 0.83
C THR A 155 34.21 16.97 -0.02
N ALA A 156 35.32 16.51 0.56
CA ALA A 156 36.40 15.81 -0.14
C ALA A 156 36.24 14.28 -0.23
N PHE A 157 35.08 13.74 0.18
CA PHE A 157 34.71 12.33 0.07
C PHE A 157 33.41 12.16 -0.71
#